data_AF-A0A537J2G9-F1
#
_entry.id   AF-A0A537J2G9-F1
#
_cell.length_a   1.000
_cell.length_b   1.000
_cell.length_c   1.000
_cell.angle_alpha   90.00
_cell.angle_beta   90.00
_cell.angle_gamma   90.00
#
_symmetry.space_group_name_H-M   'P 1'
#
loop_
_entity.id
_entity.type
_entity.pdbx_description
1 polymer ?
#
loop_
_entity_poly.entity_id
_entity_poly.type
_entity_poly.pdbx_seq_one_letter_code
_entity_poly.pdbx_strand_id
1 'polypeptide(L)'
;MDGELFGAAYRGSKQFSQQDMRVKTPGFGSAIDNYGDPGIDLNELLIKNKPATFFFRMKGDAMANAGIFDNDMLIVDRSFKLANGKVIVAVLNGELLVRRFHKNFSSAFLIPENDRYKSINLAEFSDFAVWGVVVYSIHSL
;
A
#
# COMPACT_ATOMS: atom_id res chain seq x y z
N MET A 1 -27.42 -17.80 -3.59
CA MET A 1 -26.86 -16.73 -2.75
C MET A 1 -25.60 -16.20 -3.44
N ASP A 2 -25.86 -15.66 -4.63
CA ASP A 2 -25.31 -14.51 -5.33
C ASP A 2 -23.98 -13.98 -4.79
N GLY A 3 -22.90 -14.40 -5.44
CA GLY A 3 -21.59 -13.77 -5.33
C GLY A 3 -21.62 -12.41 -6.02
N GLU A 4 -21.65 -11.34 -5.21
CA GLU A 4 -21.43 -9.99 -5.68
C GLU A 4 -20.06 -9.90 -6.37
N LEU A 5 -20.12 -9.80 -7.69
CA LEU A 5 -19.00 -9.54 -8.57
C LEU A 5 -18.46 -8.14 -8.26
N PHE A 6 -17.36 -8.06 -7.51
CA PHE A 6 -16.52 -6.87 -7.44
C PHE A 6 -15.86 -6.64 -8.80
N GLY A 7 -16.58 -6.03 -9.73
CA GLY A 7 -16.04 -5.55 -11.00
C GLY A 7 -15.05 -4.42 -10.77
N ALA A 8 -13.90 -4.47 -11.43
CA ALA A 8 -12.96 -3.36 -11.42
C ALA A 8 -13.61 -2.12 -12.07
N ALA A 9 -13.82 -1.06 -11.29
CA ALA A 9 -14.45 0.19 -11.73
C ALA A 9 -13.59 1.02 -12.71
N TYR A 10 -12.33 0.64 -12.94
CA TYR A 10 -11.39 1.46 -13.71
C TYR A 10 -10.65 0.65 -14.79
N ARG A 11 -10.85 1.02 -16.06
CA ARG A 11 -10.12 0.50 -17.23
C ARG A 11 -9.12 1.55 -17.71
N GLY A 12 -7.98 1.67 -17.05
CA GLY A 12 -7.00 2.70 -17.40
C GLY A 12 -6.29 2.41 -18.73
N SER A 13 -6.01 3.47 -19.49
CA SER A 13 -5.22 3.47 -20.74
C SER A 13 -3.76 3.10 -20.46
N LYS A 14 -3.06 2.58 -21.46
CA LYS A 14 -1.61 2.39 -21.45
C LYS A 14 -1.03 3.15 -22.63
N GLN A 15 -0.34 4.27 -22.38
CA GLN A 15 0.74 4.84 -23.21
C GLN A 15 1.18 6.20 -22.65
N PHE A 16 2.16 6.23 -21.75
CA PHE A 16 2.69 7.50 -21.24
C PHE A 16 4.18 7.41 -20.91
N SER A 17 4.84 8.56 -21.07
CA SER A 17 6.23 8.80 -20.70
C SER A 17 6.23 9.82 -19.56
N GLN A 18 6.66 9.40 -18.36
CA GLN A 18 6.69 10.26 -17.18
C GLN A 18 7.94 11.15 -17.15
N GLN A 19 7.78 12.40 -16.70
CA GLN A 19 8.90 13.23 -16.25
C GLN A 19 9.05 13.08 -14.72
N ASP A 20 10.15 12.47 -14.27
CA ASP A 20 10.50 12.33 -12.84
C ASP A 20 11.06 13.68 -12.32
N MET A 21 10.16 14.63 -12.04
CA MET A 21 10.53 15.92 -11.47
C MET A 21 10.74 15.80 -9.96
N ARG A 22 11.99 15.61 -9.55
CA ARG A 22 12.41 15.76 -8.15
C ARG A 22 12.23 17.22 -7.73
N VAL A 23 11.33 17.48 -6.79
CA VAL A 23 11.14 18.83 -6.24
C VAL A 23 12.43 19.28 -5.54
N LYS A 24 13.13 20.22 -6.17
CA LYS A 24 14.21 20.99 -5.53
C LYS A 24 13.55 22.18 -4.81
N THR A 25 13.94 22.39 -3.56
CA THR A 25 13.57 23.54 -2.71
C THR A 25 13.69 24.86 -3.51
N PRO A 26 12.81 25.86 -3.32
CA PRO A 26 12.60 26.90 -4.31
C PRO A 26 13.83 27.78 -4.52
N GLY A 27 14.30 27.83 -5.76
CA GLY A 27 15.24 28.80 -6.28
C GLY A 27 14.92 29.00 -7.76
N PHE A 28 14.44 30.20 -8.09
CA PHE A 28 14.02 30.71 -9.39
C PHE A 28 14.75 30.16 -10.64
N GLY A 29 13.99 30.03 -11.75
CA GLY A 29 14.51 29.87 -13.12
C GLY A 29 13.48 29.19 -14.01
N SER A 30 12.50 29.93 -14.54
CA SER A 30 12.50 30.51 -15.91
C SER A 30 11.61 29.68 -16.85
N ALA A 31 10.60 30.37 -17.38
CA ALA A 31 9.58 29.85 -18.27
C ALA A 31 10.15 29.29 -19.60
N ILE A 32 9.33 28.44 -20.23
CA ILE A 32 9.08 28.27 -21.70
C ILE A 32 9.03 26.77 -22.04
N ASP A 33 7.81 26.22 -22.15
CA ASP A 33 7.21 25.76 -23.42
C ASP A 33 5.91 24.97 -23.17
N ASN A 34 4.81 25.50 -23.69
CA ASN A 34 3.53 24.79 -23.80
C ASN A 34 3.59 23.83 -25.01
N TYR A 35 3.94 22.58 -24.74
CA TYR A 35 3.60 21.44 -25.61
C TYR A 35 2.74 20.49 -24.78
N GLY A 36 1.42 20.50 -25.03
CA GLY A 36 0.39 19.62 -24.48
C GLY A 36 0.83 18.73 -23.32
N ASP A 37 0.88 19.30 -22.11
CA ASP A 37 1.33 18.60 -20.92
C ASP A 37 0.33 17.48 -20.60
N PRO A 38 0.70 16.19 -20.76
CA PRO A 38 -0.17 15.10 -20.38
C PRO A 38 -0.23 15.12 -18.85
N GLY A 39 -1.29 15.74 -18.31
CA GLY A 39 -1.45 15.95 -16.87
C GLY A 39 -1.21 14.69 -16.03
N ILE A 40 -0.96 14.90 -14.74
CA ILE A 40 -0.58 13.84 -13.79
C ILE A 40 -1.68 12.76 -13.68
N ASP A 41 -1.34 11.50 -13.97
CA ASP A 41 -2.18 10.32 -13.70
C ASP A 41 -1.58 9.47 -12.56
N LEU A 42 -2.25 9.49 -11.40
CA LEU A 42 -1.84 8.73 -10.22
C LEU A 42 -1.85 7.21 -10.43
N ASN A 43 -2.70 6.69 -11.33
CA ASN A 43 -2.73 5.26 -11.60
C ASN A 43 -1.44 4.82 -12.26
N GLU A 44 -0.88 5.62 -13.16
CA GLU A 44 0.36 5.26 -13.84
C GLU A 44 1.59 5.44 -12.96
N LEU A 45 1.52 6.42 -12.05
CA LEU A 45 2.56 6.66 -11.07
C LEU A 45 2.60 5.58 -9.98
N LEU A 46 1.44 5.15 -9.49
CA LEU A 46 1.35 4.34 -8.27
C LEU A 46 0.97 2.88 -8.53
N ILE A 47 0.35 2.55 -9.66
CA ILE A 47 -0.18 1.22 -9.94
C ILE A 47 0.67 0.49 -10.98
N LYS A 48 1.54 -0.40 -10.50
CA LYS A 48 2.39 -1.24 -11.37
C LYS A 48 1.61 -2.35 -12.08
N ASN A 49 0.70 -3.02 -11.36
CA ASN A 49 -0.06 -4.15 -11.88
C ASN A 49 -1.55 -3.98 -11.55
N LYS A 50 -2.30 -3.32 -12.45
CA LYS A 50 -3.72 -2.96 -12.24
C LYS A 50 -4.58 -4.16 -11.76
N PRO A 51 -4.56 -5.35 -12.39
CA PRO A 51 -5.33 -6.50 -11.92
C PRO A 51 -4.96 -7.05 -10.53
N ALA A 52 -3.76 -6.73 -10.02
CA ALA A 52 -3.28 -7.20 -8.73
C ALA A 52 -3.23 -6.08 -7.67
N THR A 53 -3.67 -4.87 -8.00
CA THR A 53 -3.62 -3.70 -7.11
C THR A 53 -5.00 -3.32 -6.63
N PHE A 54 -5.09 -3.00 -5.35
CA PHE A 54 -6.34 -2.76 -4.66
C PHE A 54 -6.17 -1.70 -3.58
N PHE A 55 -7.27 -1.07 -3.21
CA PHE A 55 -7.28 -0.02 -2.19
C PHE A 55 -7.91 -0.53 -0.90
N PHE A 56 -7.28 -0.23 0.22
CA PHE A 56 -7.81 -0.45 1.56
C PHE A 56 -7.90 0.88 2.30
N ARG A 57 -8.83 0.97 3.25
CA ARG A 57 -8.83 2.05 4.22
C ARG A 57 -8.25 1.56 5.52
N MET A 58 -7.22 2.23 6.02
CA MET A 58 -6.67 1.96 7.33
C MET A 58 -7.71 2.29 8.41
N LYS A 59 -7.82 1.41 9.40
CA LYS A 59 -8.63 1.61 10.60
C LYS A 59 -7.77 1.41 11.83
N GLY A 60 -7.77 2.41 12.73
CA GLY A 60 -6.93 2.47 13.92
C GLY A 60 -5.52 2.98 13.62
N ASP A 61 -4.68 2.97 14.66
CA ASP A 61 -3.37 3.66 14.64
C ASP A 61 -2.19 2.72 14.95
N ALA A 62 -2.40 1.41 14.79
CA ALA A 62 -1.38 0.40 15.03
C ALA A 62 -0.14 0.51 14.12
N MET A 63 -0.18 1.39 13.11
CA MET A 63 0.91 1.66 12.18
C MET A 63 1.39 3.13 12.19
N ALA A 64 1.03 3.91 13.21
CA ALA A 64 1.29 5.35 13.27
C ALA A 64 2.78 5.74 13.19
N ASN A 65 3.67 4.98 13.83
CA ASN A 65 5.13 5.24 13.78
C ASN A 65 5.72 4.96 12.39
N ALA A 66 5.00 4.27 11.51
CA ALA A 66 5.35 4.11 10.10
C ALA A 66 4.73 5.18 9.18
N GLY A 67 4.07 6.19 9.75
CA GLY A 67 3.38 7.24 8.98
C GLY A 67 2.09 6.75 8.32
N ILE A 68 1.51 5.66 8.81
CA ILE A 68 0.23 5.13 8.35
C ILE A 68 -0.80 5.39 9.45
N PHE A 69 -1.72 6.31 9.18
CA PHE A 69 -2.68 6.81 10.15
C PHE A 69 -4.09 6.27 9.92
N ASP A 70 -4.96 6.49 10.91
CA ASP A 70 -6.37 6.16 10.78
C ASP A 70 -6.99 6.89 9.58
N ASN A 71 -7.83 6.19 8.82
CA ASN A 71 -8.43 6.64 7.56
C ASN A 71 -7.49 6.81 6.37
N ASP A 72 -6.21 6.47 6.45
CA ASP A 72 -5.32 6.46 5.28
C ASP A 72 -5.84 5.51 4.19
N MET A 73 -5.66 5.91 2.94
CA MET A 73 -5.87 5.03 1.79
C MET A 73 -4.58 4.27 1.48
N LEU A 74 -4.63 2.95 1.66
CA LEU A 74 -3.53 2.06 1.37
C LEU A 74 -3.66 1.51 -0.04
N ILE A 75 -2.59 1.61 -0.82
CA ILE A 75 -2.46 0.90 -2.09
C ILE A 75 -1.76 -0.43 -1.80
N VAL A 76 -2.43 -1.54 -2.13
CA VAL A 76 -1.99 -2.89 -1.82
C VAL A 76 -1.86 -3.69 -3.11
N ASP A 77 -0.69 -4.28 -3.34
CA ASP A 77 -0.40 -5.08 -4.54
C ASP A 77 -0.07 -6.53 -4.16
N ARG A 78 -0.80 -7.48 -4.77
CA ARG A 78 -0.63 -8.92 -4.53
C ARG A 78 0.49 -9.57 -5.34
N SER A 79 0.99 -8.87 -6.37
CA SER A 79 2.07 -9.38 -7.23
C SER A 79 3.47 -9.18 -6.62
N PHE A 80 3.58 -8.38 -5.55
CA PHE A 80 4.82 -8.20 -4.81
C PHE A 80 5.12 -9.42 -3.94
N LYS A 81 6.38 -9.88 -4.01
CA LYS A 81 6.86 -10.95 -3.13
C LYS A 81 6.88 -10.47 -1.68
N LEU A 82 6.35 -11.30 -0.79
CA LEU A 82 6.48 -11.11 0.64
C LEU A 82 7.95 -11.18 1.05
N ALA A 83 8.40 -10.20 1.84
CA ALA A 83 9.75 -10.14 2.38
C ALA A 83 9.73 -9.49 3.77
N ASN A 84 10.77 -9.75 4.56
CA ASN A 84 10.93 -9.12 5.86
C ASN A 84 10.90 -7.60 5.76
N GLY A 85 10.27 -6.98 6.74
CA GLY A 85 10.14 -5.54 6.84
C GLY A 85 9.04 -4.95 5.94
N LYS A 86 8.37 -5.73 5.10
CA LYS A 86 7.24 -5.22 4.30
C LYS A 86 6.02 -5.02 5.18
N VAL A 87 5.30 -3.92 4.98
CA VAL A 87 3.94 -3.76 5.53
C VAL A 87 2.99 -4.53 4.65
N ILE A 88 2.13 -5.32 5.26
CA ILE A 88 1.18 -6.18 4.56
C ILE A 88 -0.23 -5.99 5.10
N VAL A 89 -1.20 -6.31 4.25
CA VAL A 89 -2.54 -6.69 4.70
C VAL A 89 -2.54 -8.20 4.89
N ALA A 90 -2.84 -8.64 6.10
CA ALA A 90 -2.96 -10.05 6.47
C ALA A 90 -4.38 -10.35 6.92
N VAL A 91 -4.84 -11.57 6.66
CA VAL A 91 -6.00 -12.16 7.31
C VAL A 91 -5.49 -13.09 8.41
N LEU A 92 -5.95 -12.89 9.64
CA LEU A 92 -5.61 -13.71 10.79
C LEU A 92 -6.91 -14.10 11.49
N ASN A 93 -7.24 -15.40 11.53
CA ASN A 93 -8.51 -15.90 12.05
C ASN A 93 -9.75 -15.17 11.47
N GLY A 94 -9.75 -14.88 10.17
CA GLY A 94 -10.81 -14.15 9.50
C GLY A 94 -10.79 -12.62 9.67
N GLU A 95 -9.90 -12.06 10.48
CA GLU A 95 -9.77 -10.60 10.68
C GLU A 95 -8.66 -10.00 9.81
N LEU A 96 -8.95 -8.86 9.18
CA LEU A 96 -7.96 -8.12 8.40
C LEU A 96 -7.10 -7.22 9.31
N LEU A 97 -5.79 -7.38 9.21
CA LEU A 97 -4.79 -6.62 9.96
C LEU A 97 -3.76 -6.00 9.01
N VAL A 98 -3.34 -4.77 9.32
CA VAL A 98 -2.21 -4.11 8.65
C VAL A 98 -1.02 -4.11 9.60
N ARG A 99 0.05 -4.83 9.25
CA ARG A 99 1.23 -5.02 10.10
C ARG A 99 2.50 -5.15 9.29
N ARG A 100 3.65 -4.90 9.91
CA ARG A 100 4.94 -5.22 9.31
C ARG A 100 5.22 -6.71 9.47
N PHE A 101 5.49 -7.39 8.36
CA PHE A 101 5.87 -8.79 8.35
C PHE A 101 7.34 -8.96 8.72
N HIS A 102 7.62 -9.85 9.67
CA HIS A 102 8.98 -10.23 10.03
C HIS A 102 9.08 -11.73 10.24
N LYS A 103 10.01 -12.40 9.57
CA LYS A 103 10.27 -13.83 9.68
C LYS A 103 11.74 -14.07 9.97
N ASN A 104 12.03 -14.85 11.00
CA ASN A 104 13.36 -15.39 11.27
C ASN A 104 13.37 -16.89 10.96
N PHE A 105 14.45 -17.59 11.32
CA PHE A 105 14.61 -19.01 10.99
C PHE A 105 13.53 -19.92 11.59
N SER A 106 13.02 -19.59 12.78
CA SER A 106 12.11 -20.44 13.55
C SER A 106 10.68 -19.91 13.65
N SER A 107 10.46 -18.63 13.36
CA SER A 107 9.21 -17.93 13.72
C SER A 107 8.90 -16.80 12.76
N ALA A 108 7.61 -16.47 12.67
CA ALA A 108 7.12 -15.33 11.89
C ALA A 108 6.18 -14.49 12.74
N PHE A 109 6.25 -13.18 12.55
CA PHE A 109 5.59 -12.18 13.38
C PHE A 109 4.91 -11.12 12.52
N LEU A 110 3.80 -10.62 13.03
CA LEU A 110 3.17 -9.39 12.59
C LEU A 110 3.46 -8.30 13.63
N ILE A 111 4.31 -7.36 13.24
CA ILE A 111 4.82 -6.31 14.12
C ILE A 111 4.02 -5.03 13.87
N PRO A 112 3.38 -4.45 14.90
CA PRO A 112 2.78 -3.13 14.80
C PRO A 112 3.88 -2.05 14.80
N GLU A 113 3.56 -0.90 14.22
CA GLU A 113 4.40 0.30 14.28
C GLU A 113 3.74 1.32 15.21
N ASN A 114 3.51 0.89 16.45
CA ASN A 114 2.95 1.68 17.56
C ASN A 114 3.17 0.92 18.87
N ASP A 115 3.84 1.55 19.83
CA ASP A 115 4.30 0.92 21.09
C ASP A 115 3.16 0.43 22.00
N ARG A 116 1.93 0.89 21.77
CA ARG A 116 0.75 0.44 22.51
C ARG A 116 0.26 -0.95 22.10
N TYR A 117 0.75 -1.47 20.98
CA TYR A 117 0.35 -2.76 20.43
C TYR A 117 1.49 -3.78 20.55
N LYS A 118 1.15 -5.03 20.85
CA LYS A 118 2.13 -6.12 20.91
C LYS A 118 2.32 -6.77 19.54
N SER A 119 3.54 -7.24 19.29
CA SER A 119 3.84 -8.14 18.17
C SER A 119 3.04 -9.43 18.30
N ILE A 120 2.50 -9.90 17.18
CA ILE A 120 1.73 -11.14 17.10
C ILE A 120 2.65 -12.23 16.55
N ASN A 121 2.84 -13.31 17.31
CA ASN A 121 3.54 -14.49 16.83
C ASN A 121 2.59 -15.36 16.03
N LEU A 122 2.88 -15.58 14.75
CA LEU A 122 2.02 -16.37 13.86
C LEU A 122 1.95 -17.85 14.26
N ALA A 123 2.89 -18.36 15.05
CA ALA A 123 2.84 -19.74 15.55
C ALA A 123 1.67 -20.00 16.54
N GLU A 124 1.08 -18.94 17.11
CA GLU A 124 -0.06 -19.04 18.03
C GLU A 124 -1.41 -19.14 17.29
N PHE A 125 -1.40 -19.04 15.96
CA PHE A 125 -2.59 -18.97 15.11
C PHE A 125 -2.55 -20.07 14.05
N SER A 126 -3.69 -20.70 13.80
CA SER A 126 -3.82 -21.77 12.80
C SER A 126 -4.21 -21.25 11.42
N ASP A 127 -4.88 -20.09 11.36
CA ASP A 127 -5.34 -19.47 10.12
C ASP A 127 -4.64 -18.12 9.89
N PHE A 128 -3.74 -18.11 8.91
CA PHE A 128 -3.02 -16.93 8.46
C PHE A 128 -2.90 -16.94 6.94
N ALA A 129 -3.31 -15.84 6.33
CA ALA A 129 -3.11 -15.60 4.92
C ALA A 129 -2.59 -14.18 4.68
N VAL A 130 -1.61 -14.04 3.78
CA VAL A 130 -1.21 -12.72 3.29
C VAL A 130 -2.15 -12.34 2.15
N TRP A 131 -2.82 -11.20 2.32
CA TRP A 131 -3.68 -10.66 1.29
C TRP A 131 -2.86 -9.96 0.20
N GLY A 132 -1.91 -9.12 0.60
CA GLY A 132 -1.01 -8.40 -0.30
C GLY A 132 -0.06 -7.45 0.42
N VAL A 133 0.88 -6.86 -0.32
CA VAL A 133 1.88 -5.94 0.22
C VAL A 133 1.39 -4.51 0.07
N VAL A 134 1.44 -3.71 1.15
CA VAL A 134 1.18 -2.27 1.10
C VAL A 134 2.36 -1.59 0.41
N VAL A 135 2.08 -0.90 -0.68
CA VAL A 135 3.09 -0.18 -1.50
C VAL A 135 3.06 1.32 -1.27
N TYR A 136 1.89 1.91 -1.00
CA TYR A 136 1.74 3.33 -0.69
C TYR A 136 0.70 3.54 0.41
N SER A 137 0.90 4.58 1.22
CA SER A 137 -0.13 5.18 2.08
C SER A 137 -0.41 6.58 1.59
N ILE A 138 -1.69 6.92 1.42
CA ILE A 138 -2.14 8.25 1.01
C ILE A 138 -2.99 8.82 2.13
N HIS A 139 -2.51 9.90 2.73
CA HIS A 139 -3.13 10.62 3.83
C HIS A 139 -3.44 12.05 3.39
N SER A 140 -4.66 12.52 3.66
CA SER A 140 -5.03 13.93 3.52
C SER A 140 -4.56 14.70 4.75
N LEU A 141 -3.83 15.80 4.53
CA LEU A 141 -3.38 16.71 5.59
C LEU A 141 -4.49 17.62 6.10
#